data_AF-D2XNH8-F1
#
_entry.id   AF-D2XNH8-F1
#
_cell.length_a   1.000
_cell.length_b   1.000
_cell.length_c   1.000
_cell.angle_alpha   90.00
_cell.angle_beta   90.00
_cell.angle_gamma   90.00
#
_symmetry.space_group_name_H-M   'P 1'
#
loop_
_entity.id
_entity.type
_entity.pdbx_description
1 polymer ?
#
loop_
_entity_poly.entity_id
_entity_poly.type
_entity_poly.pdbx_seq_one_letter_code
_entity_poly.pdbx_strand_id
1 'polypeptide(L)'
;SFECNCTETAFAGPLCATEVGAEMNVNDRIRYTFLVSESVDSTREEIRVGFSTERPQGVLVRVQSRDYDDYFDVSLNDKGNIVVTFNFGGGDKEKIDEQDYADGQHHDLRVTRDGSQLTIQVDTYGVISELYDLTEIQLNSPGTLFIGNFDQGQGKGFSGCISRVEFNDIYPLKKAFENPRPNNVVLEGDIEESMCGVEPSTLAPTTREPYPPTGPWPSLNSSFGEPISGAQGSSYSADATVIGCVVAVLVFALIVLLFIIGRYIARHKGSYDTNEAKGAEDAPDADTAVQQQPQVEKKKEWYI
;
A
#
# COMPACT_ATOMS: atom_id res chain seq x y z
N SER A 1 -9.42 32.10 4.26
CA SER A 1 -8.07 31.54 4.09
C SER A 1 -7.98 30.30 4.95
N PHE A 2 -7.38 29.23 4.47
CA PHE A 2 -7.00 28.08 5.29
C PHE A 2 -5.48 27.96 5.28
N GLU A 3 -4.91 27.41 6.33
CA GLU A 3 -3.46 27.18 6.48
C GLU A 3 -3.27 25.74 6.95
N CYS A 4 -2.36 25.02 6.32
CA CYS A 4 -2.08 23.62 6.65
C CYS A 4 -0.91 23.55 7.64
N ASN A 5 -1.12 22.92 8.80
CA ASN A 5 -0.04 22.64 9.73
C ASN A 5 0.64 21.33 9.32
N CYS A 6 1.82 21.43 8.72
CA CYS A 6 2.55 20.24 8.28
C CYS A 6 3.45 19.65 9.37
N THR A 7 3.57 20.25 10.55
CA THR A 7 4.57 19.90 11.58
C THR A 7 4.58 18.42 11.92
N GLU A 8 3.40 17.81 12.05
CA GLU A 8 3.21 16.39 12.35
C GLU A 8 3.00 15.56 11.08
N THR A 9 3.78 15.84 10.04
CA THR A 9 3.77 15.08 8.78
C THR A 9 5.17 15.03 8.19
N ALA A 10 5.44 14.03 7.35
CA ALA A 10 6.68 13.93 6.56
C ALA A 10 6.75 14.92 5.38
N PHE A 11 5.74 15.79 5.23
CA PHE A 11 5.60 16.71 4.10
C PHE A 11 5.84 18.17 4.51
N ALA A 12 6.13 19.01 3.53
CA ALA A 12 6.38 20.43 3.66
C ALA A 12 5.53 21.24 2.65
N GLY A 13 5.72 22.56 2.67
CA GLY A 13 5.02 23.50 1.80
C GLY A 13 3.65 23.95 2.35
N PRO A 14 2.99 24.90 1.67
CA PRO A 14 1.76 25.54 2.16
C PRO A 14 0.55 24.59 2.24
N LEU A 15 0.63 23.44 1.57
CA LEU A 15 -0.44 22.44 1.49
C LEU A 15 0.00 21.06 2.01
N CYS A 16 1.19 20.95 2.63
CA CYS A 16 1.76 19.67 3.07
C CYS A 16 1.79 18.61 1.95
N ALA A 17 2.14 19.04 0.73
CA ALA A 17 2.12 18.21 -0.47
C ALA A 17 3.52 18.01 -1.06
N THR A 18 4.55 18.64 -0.49
CA THR A 18 5.95 18.47 -0.89
C THR A 18 6.59 17.42 0.01
N GLU A 19 7.05 16.31 -0.55
CA GLU A 19 7.81 15.32 0.22
C GLU A 19 9.16 15.89 0.63
N VAL A 20 9.53 15.70 1.89
CA VAL A 20 10.87 16.04 2.37
C VAL A 20 11.78 14.84 2.13
N GLY A 21 12.84 15.06 1.35
CA GLY A 21 13.80 14.05 0.95
C GLY A 21 15.25 14.51 1.03
N ALA A 22 16.17 13.61 0.72
CA ALA A 22 17.60 13.84 0.66
C ALA A 22 18.26 12.87 -0.33
N GLU A 23 19.22 13.38 -1.10
CA GLU A 23 20.13 12.53 -1.86
C GLU A 23 21.21 11.99 -0.92
N MET A 24 21.42 10.68 -0.95
CA MET A 24 22.29 9.95 -0.04
C MET A 24 23.39 9.23 -0.81
N ASN A 25 24.61 9.26 -0.28
CA ASN A 25 25.71 8.40 -0.67
C ASN A 25 25.87 7.25 0.32
N VAL A 26 26.59 6.19 -0.09
CA VAL A 26 26.83 4.99 0.73
C VAL A 26 27.46 5.24 2.11
N ASN A 27 28.12 6.39 2.30
CA ASN A 27 28.75 6.77 3.58
C ASN A 27 27.90 7.78 4.38
N ASP A 28 26.85 8.31 3.77
CA ASP A 28 26.00 9.31 4.40
C ASP A 28 25.07 8.65 5.40
N ARG A 29 24.87 9.33 6.53
CA ARG A 29 24.05 8.85 7.63
C ARG A 29 23.32 10.00 8.30
N ILE A 30 22.03 9.82 8.53
CA ILE A 30 21.27 10.70 9.43
C ILE A 30 20.96 9.89 10.69
N ARG A 31 21.33 10.45 11.84
CA ARG A 31 21.13 9.86 13.15
C ARG A 31 20.12 10.68 13.95
N TYR A 32 18.98 10.08 14.25
CA TYR A 32 17.94 10.62 15.11
C TYR A 32 17.99 9.93 16.47
N THR A 33 18.21 10.68 17.55
CA THR A 33 18.14 10.15 18.91
C THR A 33 16.76 10.42 19.49
N PHE A 34 16.06 9.36 19.90
CA PHE A 34 14.74 9.48 20.50
C PHE A 34 14.82 10.28 21.82
N LEU A 35 13.89 11.21 21.98
CA LEU A 35 13.71 11.89 23.26
C LEU A 35 13.15 10.91 24.29
N VAL A 36 13.31 11.22 25.59
CA VAL A 36 12.76 10.37 26.66
C VAL A 36 11.24 10.18 26.51
N SER A 37 10.52 11.19 26.02
CA SER A 37 9.08 11.12 25.75
C SER A 37 8.71 10.27 24.53
N GLU A 38 9.66 10.00 23.63
CA GLU A 38 9.46 9.26 22.37
C GLU A 38 9.97 7.81 22.47
N SER A 39 10.91 7.56 23.38
CA SER A 39 11.50 6.26 23.70
C SER A 39 10.53 5.40 24.53
N VAL A 40 9.35 5.13 23.97
CA VAL A 40 8.30 4.33 24.60
C VAL A 40 8.35 2.91 24.05
N ASP A 41 8.28 1.91 24.94
CA ASP A 41 8.20 0.52 24.53
C ASP A 41 6.93 0.25 23.72
N SER A 42 7.04 -0.55 22.66
CA SER A 42 5.94 -0.74 21.72
C SER A 42 5.80 -2.18 21.25
N THR A 43 4.55 -2.59 21.05
CA THR A 43 4.17 -3.87 20.41
C THR A 43 3.61 -3.66 19.00
N ARG A 44 3.52 -2.39 18.57
CA ARG A 44 3.04 -1.99 17.26
C ARG A 44 3.96 -0.91 16.73
N GLU A 45 4.50 -1.10 15.54
CA GLU A 45 5.28 -0.08 14.85
C GLU A 45 4.83 0.06 13.40
N GLU A 46 4.99 1.27 12.88
CA GLU A 46 4.81 1.59 11.48
C GLU A 46 6.06 2.32 10.98
N ILE A 47 6.68 1.81 9.92
CA ILE A 47 7.77 2.48 9.21
C ILE A 47 7.24 2.83 7.82
N ARG A 48 7.45 4.07 7.39
CA ARG A 48 7.31 4.43 5.98
C ARG A 48 8.55 5.10 5.45
N VAL A 49 8.88 4.79 4.21
CA VAL A 49 10.05 5.33 3.51
C VAL A 49 9.70 5.45 2.04
N GLY A 50 9.80 6.66 1.51
CA GLY A 50 9.90 6.87 0.07
C GLY A 50 11.36 6.69 -0.36
N PHE A 51 11.65 5.95 -1.43
CA PHE A 51 13.02 5.81 -1.90
C PHE A 51 13.10 5.64 -3.42
N SER A 52 14.26 5.97 -3.98
CA SER A 52 14.62 5.67 -5.37
C SER A 52 16.10 5.32 -5.44
N THR A 53 16.45 4.22 -6.11
CA THR A 53 17.83 3.78 -6.24
C THR A 53 18.02 2.85 -7.42
N GLU A 54 19.21 2.88 -8.02
CA GLU A 54 19.69 1.87 -8.98
C GLU A 54 20.67 0.88 -8.32
N ARG A 55 20.99 1.08 -7.04
CA ARG A 55 21.91 0.23 -6.29
C ARG A 55 21.10 -0.85 -5.57
N PRO A 56 21.33 -2.15 -5.87
CA PRO A 56 20.50 -3.22 -5.34
C PRO A 56 20.67 -3.50 -3.84
N GLN A 57 21.51 -2.73 -3.13
CA GLN A 57 21.86 -2.91 -1.72
C GLN A 57 21.93 -1.58 -0.98
N GLY A 58 21.38 -1.53 0.24
CA GLY A 58 21.40 -0.31 1.04
C GLY A 58 20.47 -0.34 2.26
N VAL A 59 20.92 0.20 3.40
CA VAL A 59 20.07 0.40 4.58
C VAL A 59 19.15 1.60 4.35
N LEU A 60 17.82 1.38 4.40
CA LEU A 60 16.87 2.50 4.35
C LEU A 60 16.74 3.13 5.73
N VAL A 61 16.26 2.34 6.70
CA VAL A 61 16.02 2.77 8.09
C VAL A 61 16.39 1.65 9.05
N ARG A 62 17.03 2.00 10.17
CA ARG A 62 17.21 1.10 11.30
C ARG A 62 16.88 1.79 12.61
N VAL A 63 15.99 1.19 13.40
CA VAL A 63 15.73 1.57 14.79
C VAL A 63 16.48 0.60 15.70
N GLN A 64 17.23 1.14 16.66
CA GLN A 64 18.00 0.35 17.63
C GLN A 64 17.63 0.78 19.05
N SER A 65 17.46 -0.20 19.93
CA SER A 65 17.27 0.04 21.36
C SER A 65 18.51 0.67 21.99
N ARG A 66 18.28 1.45 23.05
CA ARG A 66 19.35 2.02 23.87
C ARG A 66 19.88 1.03 24.90
N ASP A 67 19.00 0.21 25.45
CA ASP A 67 19.25 -0.55 26.68
C ASP A 67 19.26 -2.07 26.42
N TYR A 68 18.84 -2.50 25.23
CA TYR A 68 18.70 -3.90 24.83
C TYR A 68 19.33 -4.11 23.45
N ASP A 69 19.48 -5.38 23.05
CA ASP A 69 19.93 -5.76 21.70
C ASP A 69 18.78 -5.73 20.67
N ASP A 70 17.66 -5.07 21.00
CA ASP A 70 16.48 -4.98 20.16
C ASP A 70 16.73 -4.04 18.97
N TYR A 71 16.27 -4.45 17.78
CA TYR A 71 16.31 -3.60 16.59
C TYR A 71 15.21 -3.95 15.58
N PHE A 72 14.92 -2.97 14.71
CA PHE A 72 14.04 -3.09 13.55
C PHE A 72 14.77 -2.45 12.36
N ASP A 73 15.12 -3.25 11.36
CA ASP A 73 15.89 -2.88 10.18
C ASP A 73 15.05 -3.07 8.91
N VAL A 74 15.13 -2.08 8.02
CA VAL A 74 14.54 -2.12 6.68
C VAL A 74 15.64 -1.76 5.69
N SER A 75 15.93 -2.67 4.77
CA SER A 75 17.05 -2.54 3.84
C SER A 75 16.77 -3.20 2.49
N LEU A 76 17.62 -2.93 1.50
CA LEU A 76 17.71 -3.64 0.23
C LEU A 76 18.84 -4.69 0.30
N ASN A 77 18.60 -5.90 -0.21
CA ASN A 77 19.60 -6.99 -0.21
C ASN A 77 20.65 -6.85 -1.33
N ASP A 78 21.10 -7.90 -2.02
CA ASP A 78 22.02 -7.79 -3.17
C ASP A 78 21.30 -7.91 -4.53
N LYS A 79 19.97 -8.09 -4.48
CA LYS A 79 19.08 -8.28 -5.63
C LYS A 79 18.04 -7.16 -5.75
N GLY A 80 18.15 -6.09 -4.95
CA GLY A 80 17.18 -5.00 -4.93
C GLY A 80 15.86 -5.35 -4.23
N ASN A 81 15.81 -6.46 -3.48
CA ASN A 81 14.63 -6.85 -2.72
C ASN A 81 14.55 -6.11 -1.40
N ILE A 82 13.33 -5.77 -0.97
CA ILE A 82 13.10 -5.25 0.37
C ILE A 82 13.25 -6.38 1.38
N VAL A 83 14.11 -6.17 2.37
CA VAL A 83 14.33 -7.04 3.50
C VAL A 83 13.97 -6.30 4.77
N VAL A 84 13.10 -6.91 5.56
CA VAL A 84 12.76 -6.45 6.89
C VAL A 84 13.29 -7.45 7.90
N THR A 85 14.20 -6.99 8.76
CA THR A 85 14.81 -7.80 9.81
C THR A 85 14.54 -7.19 11.17
N PHE A 86 14.10 -7.97 12.14
CA PHE A 86 13.89 -7.49 13.50
C PHE A 86 14.28 -8.52 14.54
N ASN A 87 14.65 -8.03 15.72
CA ASN A 87 14.93 -8.83 16.91
C ASN A 87 14.47 -8.06 18.12
N PHE A 88 13.62 -8.67 18.95
CA PHE A 88 13.10 -8.09 20.20
C PHE A 88 13.34 -9.05 21.38
N GLY A 89 14.51 -9.71 21.41
CA GLY A 89 14.92 -10.66 22.46
C GLY A 89 14.74 -12.15 22.13
N GLY A 90 14.02 -12.48 21.05
CA GLY A 90 13.79 -13.87 20.57
C GLY A 90 14.71 -14.32 19.42
N GLY A 91 15.79 -13.58 19.15
CA GLY A 91 16.67 -13.79 18.00
C GLY A 91 16.08 -13.25 16.69
N ASP A 92 16.94 -13.13 15.68
CA ASP A 92 16.60 -12.47 14.42
C ASP A 92 15.45 -13.15 13.69
N LYS A 93 14.56 -12.33 13.12
CA LYS A 93 13.48 -12.70 12.22
C LYS A 93 13.58 -11.84 10.97
N GLU A 94 13.26 -12.44 9.84
CA GLU A 94 13.40 -11.79 8.54
C GLU A 94 12.18 -12.08 7.67
N LYS A 95 11.77 -11.07 6.90
CA LYS A 95 10.85 -11.21 5.77
C LYS A 95 11.43 -10.48 4.57
N ILE A 96 11.28 -11.11 3.41
CA ILE A 96 11.73 -10.56 2.13
C ILE A 96 10.51 -10.38 1.23
N ASP A 97 10.43 -9.24 0.57
CA ASP A 97 9.62 -9.04 -0.63
C ASP A 97 10.53 -9.27 -1.85
N GLU A 98 10.35 -10.39 -2.55
CA GLU A 98 11.26 -10.88 -3.59
C GLU A 98 11.23 -10.09 -4.90
N GLN A 99 10.45 -9.00 -4.98
CA GLN A 99 10.46 -8.07 -6.10
C GLN A 99 11.72 -7.20 -6.10
N ASP A 100 12.26 -6.89 -7.28
CA ASP A 100 13.39 -5.95 -7.44
C ASP A 100 12.84 -4.52 -7.49
N TYR A 101 13.30 -3.68 -6.55
CA TYR A 101 12.95 -2.27 -6.38
C TYR A 101 14.15 -1.34 -6.58
N ALA A 102 15.28 -1.86 -7.06
CA ALA A 102 16.46 -1.07 -7.40
C ALA A 102 16.47 -0.68 -8.88
N ASP A 103 15.34 -0.17 -9.37
CA ASP A 103 15.08 0.12 -10.78
C ASP A 103 15.19 1.62 -11.15
N GLY A 104 15.61 2.45 -10.18
CA GLY A 104 15.72 3.90 -10.33
C GLY A 104 14.41 4.67 -10.22
N GLN A 105 13.27 3.99 -10.04
CA GLN A 105 11.96 4.64 -9.85
C GLN A 105 11.74 4.99 -8.37
N HIS A 106 10.78 5.89 -8.13
CA HIS A 106 10.33 6.21 -6.78
C HIS A 106 9.33 5.15 -6.30
N HIS A 107 9.58 4.65 -5.09
CA HIS A 107 8.75 3.67 -4.40
C HIS A 107 8.32 4.20 -3.04
N ASP A 108 7.06 3.96 -2.65
CA ASP A 108 6.52 4.23 -1.31
C ASP A 108 6.42 2.91 -0.51
N LEU A 109 7.36 2.66 0.38
CA LEU A 109 7.40 1.48 1.24
C LEU A 109 6.69 1.77 2.56
N ARG A 110 5.78 0.87 2.94
CA ARG A 110 5.17 0.79 4.27
C ARG A 110 5.41 -0.57 4.89
N VAL A 111 5.98 -0.56 6.08
CA VAL A 111 6.16 -1.75 6.92
C VAL A 111 5.35 -1.53 8.20
N THR A 112 4.47 -2.47 8.54
CA THR A 112 3.75 -2.43 9.82
C THR A 112 4.00 -3.70 10.60
N ARG A 113 4.18 -3.57 11.91
CA ARG A 113 4.16 -4.70 12.81
C ARG A 113 3.07 -4.51 13.85
N ASP A 114 2.29 -5.56 14.10
CA ASP A 114 1.25 -5.61 15.15
C ASP A 114 1.42 -6.92 15.93
N GLY A 115 2.08 -6.85 17.08
CA GLY A 115 2.51 -8.02 17.84
C GLY A 115 3.41 -8.92 16.97
N SER A 116 2.99 -10.16 16.76
CA SER A 116 3.76 -11.11 15.95
C SER A 116 3.48 -11.07 14.45
N GLN A 117 2.58 -10.20 13.99
CA GLN A 117 2.27 -10.04 12.57
C GLN A 117 3.10 -8.91 11.96
N LEU A 118 3.86 -9.22 10.92
CA LEU A 118 4.55 -8.25 10.07
C LEU A 118 3.78 -8.09 8.75
N THR A 119 3.67 -6.87 8.25
CA THR A 119 3.21 -6.60 6.89
C THR A 119 4.16 -5.67 6.15
N ILE A 120 4.32 -5.91 4.85
CA ILE A 120 5.12 -5.12 3.93
C ILE A 120 4.22 -4.78 2.75
N GLN A 121 4.18 -3.50 2.39
CA GLN A 121 3.50 -3.01 1.22
C GLN A 121 4.41 -2.01 0.52
N VAL A 122 4.69 -2.24 -0.75
CA VAL A 122 5.39 -1.27 -1.60
C VAL A 122 4.40 -0.75 -2.64
N ASP A 123 4.32 0.56 -2.78
CA ASP A 123 3.42 1.25 -3.70
C ASP A 123 1.95 0.79 -3.56
N THR A 124 1.33 0.45 -4.69
CA THR A 124 -0.01 -0.13 -4.78
C THR A 124 0.03 -1.63 -5.03
N TYR A 125 1.20 -2.26 -4.86
CA TYR A 125 1.36 -3.70 -5.02
C TYR A 125 0.66 -4.48 -3.89
N GLY A 126 0.62 -5.80 -4.04
CA GLY A 126 0.01 -6.69 -3.07
C GLY A 126 0.70 -6.61 -1.71
N VAL A 127 -0.09 -6.66 -0.64
CA VAL A 127 0.43 -6.68 0.73
C VAL A 127 0.97 -8.07 1.05
N ILE A 128 2.22 -8.13 1.50
CA ILE A 128 2.84 -9.34 2.04
C ILE A 128 2.65 -9.33 3.55
N SER A 129 2.22 -10.44 4.15
CA SER A 129 2.11 -10.57 5.60
C SER A 129 2.70 -11.89 6.08
N GLU A 130 3.31 -11.87 7.26
CA GLU A 130 3.88 -13.02 7.94
C GLU A 130 3.47 -13.00 9.42
N LEU A 131 3.07 -14.16 9.96
CA LEU A 131 2.80 -14.33 11.38
C LEU A 131 3.91 -15.18 12.00
N TYR A 132 4.64 -14.61 12.94
CA TYR A 132 5.74 -15.30 13.62
C TYR A 132 5.27 -15.92 14.94
N ASP A 133 5.84 -17.07 15.29
CA ASP A 133 5.76 -17.61 16.65
C ASP A 133 6.87 -16.98 17.50
N LEU A 134 6.51 -15.96 18.28
CA LEU A 134 7.46 -15.14 19.04
C LEU A 134 7.26 -15.32 20.54
N THR A 135 8.37 -15.46 21.26
CA THR A 135 8.39 -15.44 22.73
C THR A 135 8.37 -14.03 23.29
N GLU A 136 8.94 -13.07 22.55
CA GLU A 136 9.03 -11.66 22.90
C GLU A 136 8.56 -10.81 21.70
N ILE A 137 7.67 -9.85 21.97
CA ILE A 137 6.95 -9.07 20.94
C ILE A 137 7.10 -7.56 21.14
N GLN A 138 7.84 -7.13 22.16
CA GLN A 138 7.93 -5.73 22.55
C GLN A 138 9.30 -5.20 22.15
N LEU A 139 9.33 -4.14 21.34
CA LEU A 139 10.53 -3.36 21.11
C LEU A 139 10.77 -2.49 22.35
N ASN A 140 11.86 -2.76 23.08
CA ASN A 140 12.15 -2.09 24.35
C ASN A 140 13.09 -0.89 24.14
N SER A 141 12.83 0.22 24.83
CA SER A 141 13.66 1.42 24.86
C SER A 141 14.22 1.88 23.50
N PRO A 142 13.40 2.20 22.48
CA PRO A 142 13.89 2.76 21.21
C PRO A 142 14.85 3.93 21.46
N GLY A 143 16.11 3.79 21.03
CA GLY A 143 17.20 4.70 21.39
C GLY A 143 17.64 5.60 20.25
N THR A 144 17.92 5.00 19.09
CA THR A 144 18.41 5.71 17.91
C THR A 144 17.76 5.16 16.64
N LEU A 145 17.35 6.06 15.76
CA LEU A 145 16.95 5.75 14.39
C LEU A 145 18.02 6.26 13.43
N PHE A 146 18.48 5.38 12.55
CA PHE A 146 19.44 5.68 11.49
C PHE A 146 18.75 5.67 10.13
N ILE A 147 19.11 6.61 9.26
CA ILE A 147 18.65 6.67 7.87
C ILE A 147 19.87 6.56 6.96
N GLY A 148 19.77 5.72 5.93
CA GLY A 148 20.78 5.52 4.89
C GLY A 148 21.95 4.61 5.29
N ASN A 149 22.42 4.70 6.53
CA ASN A 149 23.51 3.86 7.02
C ASN A 149 23.45 3.76 8.56
N PHE A 150 23.72 2.59 9.14
CA PHE A 150 23.86 2.43 10.59
C PHE A 150 25.26 1.99 11.02
N ASP A 151 25.97 1.21 10.18
CA ASP A 151 27.28 0.65 10.47
C ASP A 151 28.35 1.25 9.55
N GLN A 152 29.08 2.24 10.08
CA GLN A 152 30.14 2.94 9.38
C GLN A 152 31.25 1.94 8.98
N GLY A 153 31.30 1.57 7.71
CA GLY A 153 32.42 0.81 7.14
C GLY A 153 32.10 -0.58 6.60
N GLN A 154 30.84 -1.02 6.58
CA GLN A 154 30.47 -2.30 5.94
C GLN A 154 30.04 -2.18 4.46
N GLY A 155 30.03 -0.97 3.88
CA GLY A 155 29.67 -0.76 2.48
C GLY A 155 28.20 -1.04 2.14
N LYS A 156 27.36 -1.25 3.16
CA LYS A 156 25.91 -1.51 3.07
C LYS A 156 25.06 -0.25 3.17
N GLY A 157 25.67 0.94 3.14
CA GLY A 157 24.90 2.18 3.12
C GLY A 157 24.13 2.33 1.82
N PHE A 158 22.97 2.97 1.92
CA PHE A 158 22.10 3.31 0.81
C PHE A 158 22.72 4.39 -0.07
N SER A 159 22.40 4.35 -1.36
CA SER A 159 22.74 5.39 -2.31
C SER A 159 21.58 5.64 -3.25
N GLY A 160 21.23 6.89 -3.46
CA GLY A 160 20.01 7.32 -4.16
C GLY A 160 19.24 8.32 -3.31
N CYS A 161 17.96 8.53 -3.60
CA CYS A 161 17.15 9.49 -2.86
C CYS A 161 16.25 8.80 -1.85
N ILE A 162 16.28 9.26 -0.59
CA ILE A 162 15.36 8.85 0.49
C ILE A 162 14.43 10.01 0.79
N SER A 163 13.14 9.73 0.93
CA SER A 163 12.08 10.68 1.24
C SER A 163 11.09 10.08 2.26
N ARG A 164 10.23 10.91 2.82
CA ARG A 164 9.06 10.48 3.61
C ARG A 164 9.38 9.48 4.74
N VAL A 165 10.52 9.64 5.41
CA VAL A 165 10.89 8.73 6.51
C VAL A 165 10.01 9.00 7.72
N GLU A 166 9.26 7.98 8.11
CA GLU A 166 8.29 7.96 9.20
C GLU A 166 8.56 6.71 10.06
N PHE A 167 8.61 6.89 11.37
CA PHE A 167 8.58 5.80 12.35
C PHE A 167 7.53 6.15 13.41
N ASN A 168 6.42 5.41 13.40
CA ASN A 168 5.20 5.76 14.10
C ASN A 168 4.83 7.22 13.75
N ASP A 169 4.64 8.10 14.72
CA ASP A 169 4.29 9.50 14.49
C ASP A 169 5.53 10.44 14.49
N ILE A 170 6.73 9.90 14.24
CA ILE A 170 8.00 10.65 14.23
C ILE A 170 8.53 10.77 12.81
N TYR A 171 8.93 11.98 12.42
CA TYR A 171 9.39 12.34 11.07
C TYR A 171 10.87 12.75 11.07
N PRO A 172 11.80 11.81 11.29
CA PRO A 172 13.21 12.10 11.55
C PRO A 172 13.92 12.80 10.38
N LEU A 173 13.62 12.44 9.13
CA LEU A 173 14.22 13.07 7.95
C LEU A 173 13.80 14.53 7.83
N LYS A 174 12.53 14.82 8.07
CA LYS A 174 12.05 16.21 8.08
C LYS A 174 12.71 17.03 9.18
N LYS A 175 12.83 16.48 10.39
CA LYS A 175 13.53 17.13 11.50
C LYS A 175 15.00 17.43 11.17
N ALA A 176 15.63 16.64 10.30
CA ALA A 176 17.00 16.89 9.84
C ALA A 176 17.16 18.21 9.06
N PHE A 177 16.09 18.71 8.43
CA PHE A 177 16.10 19.93 7.62
C PHE A 177 15.31 21.09 8.24
N GLU A 178 14.82 20.94 9.48
CA GLU A 178 14.23 22.04 10.23
C GLU A 178 15.26 23.16 10.51
N ASN A 179 14.77 24.40 10.59
CA ASN A 179 15.58 25.57 10.90
C ASN A 179 15.01 26.32 12.13
N PRO A 180 15.65 26.26 13.31
CA PRO A 180 16.90 25.54 13.59
C PRO A 180 16.72 24.02 13.68
N ARG A 181 17.75 23.27 13.28
CA ARG A 181 17.77 21.80 13.40
C ARG A 181 17.74 21.38 14.87
N PRO A 182 16.89 20.42 15.28
CA PRO A 182 16.88 19.90 16.64
C PRO A 182 18.21 19.23 17.01
N ASN A 183 18.65 19.41 18.26
CA ASN A 183 19.94 18.89 18.74
C ASN A 183 20.03 17.35 18.76
N ASN A 184 18.90 16.66 18.72
CA ASN A 184 18.83 15.20 18.68
C ASN A 184 18.92 14.63 17.26
N VAL A 185 19.20 15.47 16.25
CA VAL A 185 19.40 15.03 14.86
C VAL A 185 20.80 15.42 14.39
N VAL A 186 21.58 14.43 13.93
CA VAL A 186 22.93 14.62 13.43
C VAL A 186 23.02 14.09 12.01
N LEU A 187 23.55 14.91 11.10
CA LEU A 187 23.84 14.55 9.72
C LEU A 187 25.34 14.31 9.61
N GLU A 188 25.72 13.16 9.09
CA GLU A 188 27.10 12.75 8.89
C GLU A 188 27.29 12.44 7.40
N GLY A 189 27.98 13.32 6.70
CA GLY A 189 28.02 13.32 5.24
C GLY A 189 27.66 14.70 4.67
N ASP A 190 27.71 14.82 3.36
CA ASP A 190 27.28 16.03 2.65
C ASP A 190 25.83 15.84 2.21
N ILE A 191 24.90 16.07 3.15
CA ILE A 191 23.48 15.76 3.00
C ILE A 191 22.69 17.06 2.95
N GLU A 192 22.00 17.29 1.84
CA GLU A 192 21.13 18.43 1.62
C GLU A 192 19.68 18.00 1.36
N GLU A 193 18.73 18.88 1.67
CA GLU A 193 17.31 18.64 1.41
C GLU A 193 17.05 18.58 -0.11
N SER A 194 16.32 17.57 -0.56
CA SER A 194 15.94 17.35 -1.95
C SER A 194 14.47 16.91 -2.04
N MET A 195 13.84 17.15 -3.18
CA MET A 195 12.46 16.68 -3.46
C MET A 195 12.43 15.28 -4.09
N CYS A 196 13.59 14.62 -4.26
CA CYS A 196 13.69 13.29 -4.88
C CYS A 196 12.96 13.13 -6.22
N GLY A 197 12.80 14.21 -6.99
CA GLY A 197 12.06 14.20 -8.25
C GLY A 197 10.55 14.02 -8.13
N VAL A 198 9.98 13.99 -6.93
CA VAL A 198 8.53 13.91 -6.70
C VAL A 198 7.92 15.31 -6.81
N GLU A 199 7.10 15.51 -7.85
CA GLU A 199 6.39 16.79 -8.02
C GLU A 199 5.25 16.93 -6.99
N PRO A 200 5.14 18.08 -6.30
CA PRO A 200 4.08 18.30 -5.33
C PRO A 200 2.71 18.40 -6.02
N SER A 201 1.68 17.90 -5.34
CA SER A 201 0.30 18.05 -5.80
C SER A 201 -0.09 19.53 -5.85
N THR A 202 -0.45 20.02 -7.04
CA THR A 202 -0.93 21.40 -7.24
C THR A 202 -2.45 21.44 -7.19
N LEU A 203 -3.01 22.53 -6.63
CA LEU A 203 -4.45 22.77 -6.72
C LEU A 203 -4.83 22.94 -8.19
N ALA A 204 -5.90 22.27 -8.61
CA ALA A 204 -6.49 22.52 -9.92
C ALA A 204 -6.77 24.04 -10.05
N PRO A 205 -6.41 24.67 -11.18
CA PRO A 205 -6.64 26.09 -11.36
C PRO A 205 -8.13 26.37 -11.14
N THR A 206 -8.45 27.29 -10.23
CA THR A 206 -9.82 27.73 -10.01
C THR A 206 -10.37 28.20 -11.35
N THR A 207 -11.27 27.42 -11.93
CA THR A 207 -12.01 27.86 -13.12
C THR A 207 -12.88 29.00 -12.63
N ARG A 208 -12.45 30.25 -12.87
CA ARG A 208 -13.32 31.40 -12.68
C ARG A 208 -14.48 31.20 -13.64
N GLU A 209 -15.65 30.87 -13.11
CA GLU A 209 -16.89 31.02 -13.88
C GLU A 209 -16.88 32.44 -14.46
N PRO A 210 -17.05 32.61 -15.78
CA PRO A 210 -17.20 33.93 -16.36
C PRO A 210 -18.36 34.60 -15.63
N TYR A 211 -18.10 35.71 -14.95
CA TYR A 211 -19.17 36.53 -14.43
C TYR A 211 -20.18 36.77 -15.56
N PRO A 212 -21.48 36.51 -15.35
CA PRO A 212 -22.45 36.82 -16.39
C PRO A 212 -22.31 38.30 -16.74
N PRO A 213 -22.32 38.66 -18.04
CA PRO A 213 -22.17 40.04 -18.44
C PRO A 213 -23.23 40.87 -17.72
N THR A 214 -22.80 41.94 -17.06
CA THR A 214 -23.67 42.90 -16.39
C THR A 214 -24.53 43.60 -17.43
N GLY A 215 -25.67 43.01 -17.76
CA GLY A 215 -26.75 43.66 -18.48
C GLY A 215 -27.53 44.58 -17.53
N PRO A 216 -28.16 45.65 -18.04
CA PRO A 216 -28.95 46.57 -17.23
C PRO A 216 -30.20 45.84 -16.69
N TRP A 217 -30.44 45.98 -15.39
CA TRP A 217 -31.58 45.40 -14.68
C TRP A 217 -32.91 45.82 -15.33
N PRO A 218 -33.85 44.90 -15.62
CA PRO A 218 -35.20 45.27 -16.01
C PRO A 218 -35.97 45.74 -14.77
N SER A 219 -36.58 46.91 -14.85
CA SER A 219 -37.50 47.44 -13.86
C SER A 219 -38.70 46.52 -13.68
N LEU A 220 -38.96 46.13 -12.43
CA LEU A 220 -40.12 45.36 -12.00
C LEU A 220 -41.43 46.09 -12.38
N ASN A 221 -42.28 45.45 -13.19
CA ASN A 221 -43.71 45.74 -13.17
C ASN A 221 -44.54 44.46 -13.06
N SER A 222 -45.72 44.66 -12.51
CA SER A 222 -46.61 43.73 -11.84
C SER A 222 -47.50 42.90 -12.77
N SER A 223 -47.85 41.71 -12.27
CA SER A 223 -49.17 41.05 -12.36
C SER A 223 -49.31 39.82 -13.29
N PHE A 224 -50.00 38.82 -12.73
CA PHE A 224 -50.65 37.64 -13.32
C PHE A 224 -49.81 36.41 -13.74
N GLY A 225 -50.08 35.28 -13.06
CA GLY A 225 -50.54 34.05 -13.72
C GLY A 225 -49.62 32.82 -13.73
N GLU A 226 -49.87 31.89 -12.80
CA GLU A 226 -49.81 30.41 -12.89
C GLU A 226 -48.56 29.65 -13.40
N PRO A 227 -48.37 28.38 -12.98
CA PRO A 227 -47.09 27.66 -13.06
C PRO A 227 -46.96 26.87 -14.37
N ILE A 228 -45.78 26.86 -14.99
CA ILE A 228 -45.45 25.92 -16.06
C ILE A 228 -44.10 25.27 -15.80
N SER A 229 -44.20 23.97 -15.53
CA SER A 229 -43.17 22.94 -15.65
C SER A 229 -42.41 23.01 -16.98
N GLY A 230 -41.09 23.08 -16.90
CA GLY A 230 -40.19 22.93 -18.05
C GLY A 230 -38.88 22.30 -17.61
N ALA A 231 -38.86 20.97 -17.61
CA ALA A 231 -37.64 20.18 -17.49
C ALA A 231 -36.75 20.35 -18.75
N GLN A 232 -35.52 19.83 -18.63
CA GLN A 232 -34.53 19.54 -19.68
C GLN A 232 -33.55 20.69 -19.99
N GLY A 233 -32.24 20.47 -20.03
CA GLY A 233 -31.47 19.24 -19.88
C GLY A 233 -30.00 19.61 -19.80
N SER A 234 -29.28 18.97 -18.88
CA SER A 234 -27.83 19.07 -18.77
C SER A 234 -27.21 18.60 -20.08
N SER A 235 -26.49 19.49 -20.76
CA SER A 235 -25.66 19.13 -21.92
C SER A 235 -24.49 18.30 -21.44
N TYR A 236 -24.65 16.98 -21.47
CA TYR A 236 -23.54 16.03 -21.37
C TYR A 236 -22.73 16.13 -22.65
N SER A 237 -21.40 16.23 -22.51
CA SER A 237 -20.48 16.23 -23.64
C SER A 237 -20.76 15.03 -24.55
N ALA A 238 -20.67 15.25 -25.87
CA ALA A 238 -21.00 14.25 -26.88
C ALA A 238 -20.23 12.92 -26.67
N ASP A 239 -19.06 12.97 -26.04
CA ASP A 239 -18.23 11.80 -25.74
C ASP A 239 -18.81 10.90 -24.65
N ALA A 240 -19.48 11.46 -23.64
CA ALA A 240 -20.06 10.69 -22.54
C ALA A 240 -21.29 9.87 -22.98
N THR A 241 -22.07 10.40 -23.93
CA THR A 241 -23.25 9.70 -24.47
C THR A 241 -22.84 8.51 -25.33
N VAL A 242 -21.78 8.67 -26.14
CA VAL A 242 -21.24 7.59 -26.99
C VAL A 242 -20.70 6.45 -26.13
N ILE A 243 -19.94 6.77 -25.08
CA ILE A 243 -19.40 5.77 -24.15
C ILE A 243 -20.54 5.01 -23.44
N GLY A 244 -21.59 5.72 -22.99
CA GLY A 244 -22.76 5.10 -22.37
C GLY A 244 -23.49 4.12 -23.29
N CYS A 245 -23.66 4.47 -24.58
CA CYS A 245 -24.27 3.59 -25.56
C CYS A 245 -23.43 2.32 -25.80
N VAL A 246 -22.10 2.44 -25.91
CA VAL A 246 -21.22 1.28 -26.12
C VAL A 246 -21.27 0.32 -24.94
N VAL A 247 -21.19 0.85 -23.72
CA VAL A 247 -21.26 0.03 -22.49
C VAL A 247 -22.62 -0.67 -22.38
N ALA A 248 -23.72 0.03 -22.66
CA ALA A 248 -25.06 -0.55 -22.63
C ALA A 248 -25.22 -1.72 -23.62
N VAL A 249 -24.67 -1.59 -24.83
CA VAL A 249 -24.71 -2.66 -25.85
C VAL A 249 -23.88 -3.87 -25.42
N LEU A 250 -22.70 -3.67 -24.84
CA LEU A 250 -21.85 -4.76 -24.35
C LEU A 250 -22.52 -5.54 -23.20
N VAL A 251 -23.10 -4.83 -22.23
CA VAL A 251 -23.83 -5.46 -21.12
C VAL A 251 -25.05 -6.24 -21.62
N PHE A 252 -25.80 -5.67 -22.57
CA PHE A 252 -26.95 -6.36 -23.16
C PHE A 252 -26.52 -7.63 -23.91
N ALA A 253 -25.42 -7.58 -24.67
CA ALA A 253 -24.88 -8.74 -25.37
C ALA A 253 -24.47 -9.87 -24.38
N LEU A 254 -23.85 -9.52 -23.25
CA LEU A 254 -23.49 -10.49 -22.21
C LEU A 254 -24.72 -11.15 -21.57
N ILE A 255 -25.77 -10.38 -21.30
CA ILE A 255 -27.03 -10.92 -20.74
C ILE A 255 -27.68 -11.90 -21.73
N VAL A 256 -27.72 -11.54 -23.02
CA VAL A 256 -28.24 -12.43 -24.06
C VAL A 256 -27.41 -13.71 -24.18
N LEU A 257 -26.07 -13.62 -24.12
CA LEU A 257 -25.18 -14.78 -24.13
C LEU A 257 -25.47 -15.71 -22.94
N LEU A 258 -25.56 -15.16 -21.72
CA LEU A 258 -25.86 -15.93 -20.52
C LEU A 258 -27.24 -16.60 -20.60
N PHE A 259 -28.23 -15.92 -21.19
CA PHE A 259 -29.55 -16.50 -21.40
C PHE A 259 -29.52 -17.66 -22.41
N ILE A 260 -28.76 -17.52 -23.50
CA ILE A 260 -28.57 -18.58 -24.49
C ILE A 260 -27.84 -19.77 -23.86
N ILE A 261 -26.77 -19.54 -23.10
CA ILE A 261 -26.04 -20.59 -22.38
C ILE A 261 -26.95 -21.27 -21.36
N GLY A 262 -27.73 -20.50 -20.59
CA GLY A 262 -28.70 -21.03 -19.64
C GLY A 262 -29.75 -21.92 -20.32
N ARG A 263 -30.28 -21.50 -21.47
CA ARG A 263 -31.19 -22.34 -22.27
C ARG A 263 -30.52 -23.54 -22.90
N TYR A 264 -29.26 -23.42 -23.32
CA TYR A 264 -28.47 -24.52 -23.88
C TYR A 264 -28.23 -25.58 -22.81
N ILE A 265 -27.78 -25.19 -21.63
CA ILE A 265 -27.58 -26.09 -20.48
C ILE A 265 -28.92 -26.69 -20.05
N ALA A 266 -30.00 -25.92 -19.97
CA ALA A 266 -31.31 -26.44 -19.59
C ALA A 266 -31.90 -27.43 -20.61
N ARG A 267 -31.59 -27.27 -21.91
CA ARG A 267 -32.00 -28.22 -22.95
C ARG A 267 -31.12 -29.47 -23.00
N HIS A 268 -29.84 -29.36 -22.67
CA HIS A 268 -28.89 -30.48 -22.69
C HIS A 268 -28.68 -31.17 -21.33
N LYS A 269 -29.21 -30.63 -20.23
CA LYS A 269 -29.38 -31.37 -18.97
C LYS A 269 -30.66 -32.22 -19.03
N GLY A 270 -30.66 -33.16 -19.97
CA GLY A 270 -31.47 -34.37 -19.87
C GLY A 270 -30.65 -35.46 -19.18
N SER A 271 -31.20 -35.99 -18.08
CA SER A 271 -30.73 -37.14 -17.30
C SER A 271 -29.38 -36.99 -16.58
N TYR A 272 -29.46 -36.74 -15.27
CA TYR A 272 -28.40 -37.21 -14.38
C TYR A 272 -28.54 -38.73 -14.31
N ASP A 273 -27.59 -39.48 -14.86
CA ASP A 273 -27.40 -40.87 -14.46
C ASP A 273 -26.90 -40.84 -13.02
N THR A 274 -27.83 -40.93 -12.07
CA THR A 274 -27.48 -41.44 -10.76
C THR A 274 -27.03 -42.88 -10.99
N ASN A 275 -25.77 -43.18 -10.70
CA ASN A 275 -25.30 -44.56 -10.63
C ASN A 275 -25.98 -45.25 -9.44
N GLU A 276 -27.28 -45.55 -9.56
CA GLU A 276 -27.91 -46.56 -8.74
C GLU A 276 -27.21 -47.88 -9.07
N ALA A 277 -26.78 -48.57 -8.00
CA ALA A 277 -26.09 -49.83 -8.11
C ALA A 277 -27.04 -50.87 -8.75
N LYS A 278 -26.90 -51.10 -10.06
CA LYS A 278 -27.55 -52.20 -10.76
C LYS A 278 -27.16 -53.51 -10.06
N GLY A 279 -28.15 -54.22 -9.52
CA GLY A 279 -27.98 -55.52 -8.86
C GLY A 279 -28.19 -55.53 -7.33
N ALA A 280 -28.46 -54.39 -6.69
CA ALA A 280 -28.77 -54.37 -5.24
C ALA A 280 -30.19 -54.89 -4.92
N GLU A 281 -31.06 -55.01 -5.92
CA GLU A 281 -32.45 -55.46 -5.76
C GLU A 281 -32.61 -56.99 -5.64
N ASP A 282 -31.60 -57.77 -6.04
CA ASP A 282 -31.60 -59.25 -5.99
C ASP A 282 -30.76 -59.83 -4.84
N ALA A 283 -30.20 -58.99 -3.97
CA ALA A 283 -29.41 -59.43 -2.82
C ALA A 283 -30.29 -59.62 -1.58
N PRO A 284 -30.32 -60.80 -0.93
CA PRO A 284 -31.18 -61.04 0.23
C PRO A 284 -30.78 -60.24 1.48
N ASP A 285 -29.51 -59.80 1.57
CA ASP A 285 -28.97 -59.05 2.71
C ASP A 285 -27.90 -58.03 2.26
N ALA A 286 -27.76 -56.93 3.00
CA ALA A 286 -26.86 -55.80 2.68
C ALA A 286 -25.38 -56.18 2.58
N ASP A 287 -24.93 -57.17 3.34
CA ASP A 287 -23.53 -57.64 3.31
C ASP A 287 -23.19 -58.38 2.01
N THR A 288 -24.19 -58.93 1.31
CA THR A 288 -24.00 -59.63 0.03
C THR A 288 -23.93 -58.65 -1.15
N ALA A 289 -24.62 -57.52 -1.05
CA ALA A 289 -24.62 -56.47 -2.08
C ALA A 289 -23.26 -55.77 -2.22
N VAL A 290 -22.46 -55.71 -1.14
CA VAL A 290 -21.14 -55.07 -1.14
C VAL A 290 -20.07 -55.93 -1.84
N GLN A 291 -20.20 -57.27 -1.78
CA GLN A 291 -19.21 -58.17 -2.40
C GLN A 291 -19.33 -58.28 -3.92
N GLN A 292 -20.49 -57.94 -4.50
CA GLN A 292 -20.72 -58.00 -5.96
C GLN A 292 -20.38 -56.70 -6.68
N GLN A 293 -19.97 -55.64 -5.96
CA GLN A 293 -19.53 -54.41 -6.60
C GLN A 293 -18.16 -54.63 -7.28
N PRO A 294 -17.99 -54.30 -8.58
CA PRO A 294 -16.67 -54.26 -9.17
C PRO A 294 -15.83 -53.21 -8.44
N GLN A 295 -14.62 -53.61 -8.03
CA GLN A 295 -13.66 -52.76 -7.31
C GLN A 295 -13.50 -51.40 -8.02
N VAL A 296 -13.91 -50.33 -7.34
CA VAL A 296 -13.72 -48.96 -7.82
C VAL A 296 -12.23 -48.61 -7.66
N GLU A 297 -11.54 -48.37 -8.78
CA GLU A 297 -10.19 -47.82 -8.76
C GLU A 297 -10.19 -46.49 -8.00
N LYS A 298 -9.49 -46.44 -6.86
CA LYS A 298 -9.20 -45.19 -6.16
C LYS A 298 -8.28 -44.34 -7.04
N LYS A 299 -8.81 -43.26 -7.58
CA LYS A 299 -8.00 -42.22 -8.23
C LYS A 299 -6.98 -41.67 -7.23
N LYS A 300 -5.71 -41.71 -7.61
CA LYS A 300 -4.63 -41.04 -6.89
C LYS A 300 -4.81 -39.52 -6.99
N GLU A 301 -4.91 -38.88 -5.84
CA GLU A 301 -4.87 -37.45 -5.69
C GLU A 301 -3.41 -37.01 -5.87
N TRP A 302 -3.15 -36.16 -6.85
CA TRP A 302 -1.88 -35.46 -6.98
C TRP A 302 -2.07 -34.09 -6.32
N TYR A 303 -1.34 -33.86 -5.23
CA TYR A 303 -1.19 -32.51 -4.70
C TYR A 303 -0.32 -31.72 -5.68
N ILE A 304 -0.85 -30.61 -6.17
CA ILE A 304 -0.09 -29.50 -6.75
C ILE A 304 0.04 -28.45 -5.66
#